data_AF-A0A7V3NXS6-F1
#
_entry.id   AF-A0A7V3NXS6-F1
#
_cell.length_a   1.000
_cell.length_b   1.000
_cell.length_c   1.000
_cell.angle_alpha   90.00
_cell.angle_beta   90.00
_cell.angle_gamma   90.00
#
_symmetry.space_group_name_H-M   'P 1'
#
loop_
_entity.id
_entity.type
_entity.pdbx_description
1 polymer ?
#
loop_
_entity_poly.entity_id
_entity_poly.type
_entity_poly.pdbx_seq_one_letter_code
_entity_poly.pdbx_strand_id
1 'polypeptide(L)' 'MKKGILINISVVLILGFCGLALALDYPTRPITLQVPWPAGGSTDTGARILASIAEKKIGQP' A
#
# COMPACT_ATOMS: atom_id res chain seq x y z
N MET A 1 -28.53 -3.97 37.32
CA MET A 1 -29.10 -4.02 35.95
C MET A 1 -28.46 -3.01 34.99
N LYS A 2 -28.29 -1.72 35.36
CA LYS A 2 -27.74 -0.66 34.47
C LYS A 2 -26.28 -0.87 34.03
N LYS A 3 -25.42 -1.41 34.93
CA LYS A 3 -23.99 -1.66 34.66
C LYS A 3 -23.75 -2.75 33.61
N GLY A 4 -24.59 -3.80 33.57
CA GLY A 4 -24.48 -4.88 32.59
C GLY A 4 -24.88 -4.44 31.17
N ILE A 5 -25.85 -3.53 31.06
CA ILE A 5 -26.23 -2.91 29.78
C ILE A 5 -25.11 -2.03 29.25
N LEU A 6 -24.47 -1.23 30.11
CA LEU A 6 -23.33 -0.40 29.74
C LEU A 6 -22.13 -1.24 29.25
N ILE A 7 -21.84 -2.35 29.92
CA ILE A 7 -20.75 -3.27 29.50
C ILE A 7 -21.05 -3.87 28.13
N ASN A 8 -22.28 -4.34 27.88
CA ASN A 8 -22.65 -4.90 26.59
C ASN A 8 -22.58 -3.88 25.44
N ILE A 9 -23.00 -2.64 25.67
CA ILE A 9 -22.90 -1.56 24.66
C ILE A 9 -21.43 -1.29 24.32
N SER A 10 -20.56 -1.22 25.32
CA SER A 10 -19.12 -1.02 25.10
C SER A 10 -18.50 -2.17 24.29
N VAL A 11 -18.90 -3.41 24.57
CA VAL A 11 -18.40 -4.58 23.83
C VAL A 11 -18.83 -4.55 22.35
N VAL A 12 -20.10 -4.22 22.07
CA VAL A 12 -20.61 -4.10 20.69
C VAL A 12 -19.90 -2.97 19.93
N LEU A 13 -19.61 -1.85 20.59
CA LEU A 13 -18.91 -0.73 19.96
C LEU A 13 -17.47 -1.09 19.57
N ILE A 14 -16.75 -1.82 20.44
CA ILE A 14 -15.38 -2.26 20.19
C ILE A 14 -15.33 -3.29 19.04
N LEU A 15 -16.28 -4.24 19.02
CA LEU A 15 -16.38 -5.24 17.94
C LEU A 15 -16.72 -4.60 16.59
N GLY A 16 -17.54 -3.55 16.56
CA GLY A 16 -17.89 -2.83 15.32
C GLY A 16 -16.72 -2.08 14.68
N PHE A 17 -15.75 -1.62 15.47
CA PHE A 17 -14.57 -0.89 14.97
C PHE A 17 -13.42 -1.78 14.49
N CYS A 18 -13.35 -3.04 14.94
CA CYS A 18 -12.28 -3.96 14.56
C CYS A 18 -12.24 -4.32 13.06
N GLY A 19 -13.28 -4.01 12.28
CA GLY A 19 -13.38 -4.37 10.86
C GLY A 19 -12.98 -3.27 9.86
N LEU A 20 -12.67 -2.04 10.29
CA LEU A 20 -12.30 -0.96 9.37
C LEU A 20 -10.82 -1.05 8.95
N ALA A 21 -10.48 -2.06 8.14
CA ALA A 21 -9.24 -2.05 7.38
C ALA A 21 -9.44 -1.20 6.11
N LEU A 22 -8.85 0.01 6.07
CA LEU A 22 -8.82 0.82 4.85
C LEU A 22 -7.66 0.34 3.98
N ALA A 23 -7.97 -0.37 2.90
CA ALA A 23 -6.99 -0.70 1.87
C ALA A 23 -6.62 0.58 1.11
N LEU A 24 -5.32 0.87 1.02
CA LEU A 24 -4.81 1.96 0.19
C LEU A 24 -4.58 1.46 -1.22
N ASP A 25 -4.83 2.32 -2.21
CA ASP A 25 -4.48 2.04 -3.60
C ASP A 25 -2.95 2.06 -3.75
N TYR A 26 -2.41 0.97 -4.28
CA TYR A 26 -1.00 0.87 -4.61
C TYR A 26 -0.73 1.56 -5.95
N PRO A 27 0.40 2.27 -6.13
CA PRO A 27 1.49 2.52 -5.16
C PRO A 27 1.33 3.81 -4.35
N THR A 28 1.64 3.74 -3.05
CA THR A 28 1.60 4.90 -2.13
C THR A 28 2.96 5.59 -1.94
N ARG A 29 4.02 5.04 -2.54
CA ARG A 29 5.40 5.52 -2.45
C ARG A 29 6.18 5.11 -3.71
N PRO A 30 7.35 5.71 -3.98
CA PRO A 30 8.23 5.29 -5.06
C PRO A 30 8.56 3.80 -5.04
N ILE A 31 8.66 3.20 -6.23
CA ILE A 31 8.95 1.78 -6.41
C ILE A 31 10.42 1.62 -6.81
N THR A 32 11.18 0.87 -6.00
CA THR A 32 12.55 0.52 -6.37
C THR A 32 12.55 -0.67 -7.33
N LEU A 33 12.84 -0.42 -8.61
CA LEU A 33 13.08 -1.47 -9.59
C LEU A 33 14.53 -1.98 -9.49
N GLN A 34 14.71 -3.19 -8.95
CA GLN A 34 16.03 -3.81 -8.84
C GLN A 34 16.49 -4.39 -10.19
N VAL A 35 17.68 -3.98 -10.64
CA VAL A 35 18.32 -4.51 -11.85
C VAL A 35 19.61 -5.24 -11.45
N PRO A 36 19.67 -6.59 -11.54
CA PRO A 36 20.84 -7.36 -11.10
C PRO A 36 21.93 -7.42 -12.19
N TRP A 37 22.19 -6.29 -12.84
CA TRP A 37 23.19 -6.14 -13.89
C TRP A 37 23.95 -4.82 -13.71
N PRO A 38 25.19 -4.70 -14.25
CA PRO A 38 25.93 -3.46 -14.19
C PRO A 38 25.15 -2.29 -14.81
N ALA A 39 25.33 -1.09 -14.23
CA ALA A 39 24.76 0.14 -14.77
C ALA A 39 25.25 0.40 -16.20
N GLY A 40 24.38 0.93 -17.07
CA GLY A 40 24.69 1.22 -18.46
C GLY A 40 24.64 0.03 -19.43
N GLY A 41 24.40 -1.19 -18.93
CA GLY A 41 24.13 -2.34 -19.80
C GLY A 41 22.79 -2.23 -20.55
N SER A 42 22.56 -3.11 -21.52
CA SER A 42 21.27 -3.16 -22.25
C SER A 42 20.08 -3.38 -21.29
N THR A 43 20.26 -4.21 -20.26
CA THR A 43 19.23 -4.44 -19.24
C THR A 43 18.95 -3.21 -18.38
N ASP A 44 19.98 -2.49 -17.90
CA ASP A 44 19.81 -1.25 -17.14
C ASP A 44 19.13 -0.17 -18.00
N THR A 45 19.53 -0.05 -19.27
CA THR A 45 18.91 0.89 -20.22
C THR A 45 17.43 0.58 -20.44
N GLY A 46 17.10 -0.69 -20.68
CA GLY A 46 15.71 -1.14 -20.81
C GLY A 46 14.89 -0.89 -19.54
N ALA A 47 15.46 -1.15 -18.37
CA ALA A 47 14.81 -0.91 -17.08
C ALA A 47 14.51 0.59 -16.85
N ARG A 48 15.43 1.49 -17.22
CA ARG A 48 15.21 2.94 -17.15
C ARG A 48 14.07 3.40 -18.05
N ILE A 49 13.99 2.88 -19.29
CA ILE A 49 12.89 3.17 -20.21
C ILE A 49 11.56 2.67 -19.63
N LEU A 50 11.55 1.44 -19.09
CA LEU A 50 10.38 0.87 -18.44
C LEU A 50 9.91 1.72 -17.26
N ALA A 51 10.83 2.15 -16.38
CA ALA A 51 10.52 3.00 -15.23
C ALA A 51 9.84 4.31 -15.67
N SER A 52 10.37 4.99 -16.70
CA SER A 52 9.74 6.23 -17.22
C SER A 52 8.35 6.02 -17.83
N ILE A 53 8.05 4.83 -18.36
CA ILE A 53 6.71 4.49 -18.86
C ILE A 53 5.78 4.14 -17.69
N ALA A 54 6.28 3.39 -16.71
CA ALA A 54 5.53 2.99 -15.53
C ALA A 54 5.10 4.21 -14.72
N GLU A 55 6.00 5.16 -14.48
CA GLU A 55 5.73 6.42 -13.78
C GLU A 55 4.52 7.15 -14.38
N LYS A 56 4.43 7.24 -15.71
CA LYS A 56 3.29 7.86 -16.40
C LYS A 56 1.97 7.11 -16.22
N LYS A 57 2.02 5.79 -16.00
CA LYS A 57 0.83 4.94 -15.86
C LYS A 57 0.34 4.82 -14.43
N ILE A 58 1.25 4.78 -13.46
CA ILE A 58 0.93 4.48 -12.06
C ILE A 58 1.07 5.70 -11.12
N GLY A 59 1.66 6.80 -11.59
CA GLY A 59 1.77 8.05 -10.84
C GLY A 59 2.79 8.05 -9.70
N GLN A 60 3.64 7.02 -9.62
CA GLN A 60 4.78 6.95 -8.70
C GLN A 60 6.06 6.68 -9.48
N PRO A 61 7.19 7.29 -9.08
CA PRO A 61 8.49 7.07 -9.70
C PRO A 61 9.13 5.74 -9.31
#